data_AF-A0A316C0Z1-F1
#
_entry.id   AF-A0A316C0Z1-F1
#
_cell.length_a   1.000
_cell.length_b   1.000
_cell.length_c   1.000
_cell.angle_alpha   90.00
_cell.angle_beta   90.00
_cell.angle_gamma   90.00
#
_symmetry.space_group_name_H-M   'P 1'
#
loop_
_entity.id
_entity.type
_entity.pdbx_description
1 polymer ?
#
loop_
_entity_poly.entity_id
_entity_poly.type
_entity_poly.pdbx_seq_one_letter_code
_entity_poly.pdbx_strand_id
1 'polypeptide(L)'
;MRNETLGVSADNRLVSPSAERNKEPIADILKRTLPDHGTVLEISSGTGQHIVHFAREMPSLLWQPSERDAPSLQSIEQWMAAETAQTFWPRCVST
;
A
#
# COMPACT_ATOMS: atom_id res chain seq x y z
N MET A 1 -5.43 14.52 11.91
CA MET A 1 -5.80 15.50 10.86
C MET A 1 -4.83 15.34 9.71
N ARG A 2 -5.30 14.96 8.51
CA ARG A 2 -4.49 15.02 7.27
C ARG A 2 -4.45 16.50 6.86
N ASN A 3 -3.30 17.16 6.99
CA ASN A 3 -3.16 18.59 6.70
C ASN A 3 -2.53 18.85 5.32
N GLU A 4 -2.60 17.86 4.45
CA GLU A 4 -2.05 17.88 3.09
C GLU A 4 -3.14 17.47 2.10
N THR A 5 -3.27 18.24 1.02
CA THR A 5 -4.23 17.97 -0.05
C THR A 5 -3.82 16.70 -0.79
N LEU A 6 -4.72 15.71 -0.82
CA LEU A 6 -4.51 14.50 -1.62
C LEU A 6 -4.70 14.83 -3.10
N GLY A 7 -3.79 14.36 -3.93
CA GLY A 7 -3.99 14.30 -5.38
C GLY A 7 -4.95 13.16 -5.72
N VAL A 8 -5.72 13.31 -6.81
CA VAL A 8 -6.57 12.25 -7.36
C VAL A 8 -6.18 12.05 -8.82
N SER A 9 -5.86 10.80 -9.19
CA SER A 9 -5.54 10.38 -10.56
C SER A 9 -6.82 10.15 -11.38
N ALA A 10 -6.68 10.07 -12.72
CA ALA A 10 -7.79 9.82 -13.65
C ALA A 10 -8.52 8.48 -13.42
N ASP A 11 -7.86 7.52 -12.77
CA ASP A 11 -8.38 6.21 -12.38
C ASP A 11 -8.78 6.14 -10.89
N ASN A 12 -9.08 7.29 -10.26
CA ASN A 12 -9.48 7.42 -8.85
C ASN A 12 -8.44 6.98 -7.81
N ARG A 13 -7.16 6.86 -8.18
CA ARG A 13 -6.08 6.69 -7.18
C ARG A 13 -5.88 7.99 -6.40
N LEU A 14 -5.88 7.87 -5.09
CA LEU A 14 -5.43 8.91 -4.18
C LEU A 14 -3.89 8.94 -4.13
N VAL A 15 -3.33 10.13 -4.00
CA VAL A 15 -1.89 10.37 -3.90
C VAL A 15 -1.62 11.29 -2.70
N SER A 16 -0.84 10.81 -1.74
CA SER A 16 -0.32 11.57 -0.60
C SER A 16 1.14 11.97 -0.87
N PRO A 17 1.46 13.28 -0.79
CA PRO A 17 2.85 13.75 -0.84
C PRO A 17 3.72 13.15 0.27
N SER A 18 3.18 12.99 1.48
CA SER A 18 3.92 12.35 2.57
C SER A 18 4.17 10.86 2.33
N ALA A 19 3.21 10.13 1.74
CA ALA A 19 3.45 8.75 1.35
C ALA A 19 4.58 8.65 0.32
N GLU A 20 4.61 9.56 -0.66
CA GLU A 20 5.65 9.58 -1.69
C GLU A 20 7.05 9.87 -1.11
N ARG A 21 7.17 10.87 -0.22
CA ARG A 21 8.44 11.23 0.43
C ARG A 21 8.98 10.13 1.34
N ASN A 22 8.09 9.40 2.02
CA ASN A 22 8.49 8.50 3.10
C ASN A 22 8.67 7.03 2.64
N LYS A 23 8.28 6.67 1.42
CA LYS A 23 8.25 5.25 0.99
C LYS A 23 9.62 4.56 1.01
N GLU A 24 10.66 5.23 0.52
CA GLU A 24 12.02 4.70 0.45
C GLU A 24 12.66 4.50 1.84
N PRO A 25 12.70 5.51 2.74
CA PRO A 25 13.30 5.32 4.06
C PRO A 25 12.55 4.29 4.90
N ILE A 26 11.24 4.12 4.69
CA ILE A 26 10.48 3.05 5.35
C ILE A 26 10.85 1.69 4.76
N ALA A 27 10.91 1.55 3.43
CA ALA A 27 11.26 0.31 2.77
C ALA A 27 12.65 -0.20 3.22
N ASP A 28 13.63 0.70 3.39
CA ASP A 28 14.98 0.36 3.85
C ASP A 28 15.02 -0.24 5.26
N ILE A 29 14.11 0.17 6.14
CA ILE A 29 13.99 -0.40 7.48
C ILE A 29 13.23 -1.72 7.42
N LEU A 30 12.15 -1.79 6.65
CA LEU A 30 11.34 -2.99 6.52
C LEU A 30 12.16 -4.17 5.95
N LYS A 31 13.00 -3.94 4.93
CA LYS A 31 13.90 -4.96 4.36
C LYS A 31 14.86 -5.59 5.39
N ARG A 32 15.20 -4.87 6.45
CA ARG A 32 16.11 -5.36 7.52
C ARG A 32 15.37 -6.01 8.67
N THR A 33 14.06 -5.79 8.76
CA THR A 33 13.24 -6.14 9.92
C THR A 33 12.29 -7.29 9.62
N LEU A 34 11.76 -7.35 8.41
CA LEU A 34 10.83 -8.38 7.96
C LEU A 34 11.57 -9.67 7.61
N PRO A 35 10.90 -10.83 7.71
CA PRO A 35 11.46 -12.09 7.25
C PRO A 35 11.61 -12.11 5.73
N ASP A 36 12.44 -13.03 5.21
CA ASP A 36 12.64 -13.17 3.77
C ASP A 36 11.37 -13.60 3.03
N HIS A 37 10.44 -14.32 3.68
CA HIS A 37 9.19 -14.82 3.09
C HIS A 37 8.04 -14.80 4.11
N GLY A 38 6.80 -14.70 3.62
CA GLY A 38 5.59 -14.75 4.44
C GLY A 38 4.53 -13.72 4.02
N THR A 39 3.59 -13.46 4.91
CA THR A 39 2.49 -12.49 4.70
C THR A 39 2.63 -11.32 5.66
N VAL A 40 2.48 -10.10 5.14
CA VAL A 40 2.55 -8.84 5.90
C VAL A 40 1.22 -8.12 5.80
N LEU A 41 0.62 -7.81 6.95
CA LEU A 41 -0.57 -6.95 7.02
C LEU A 41 -0.13 -5.50 7.22
N GLU A 42 -0.47 -4.63 6.28
CA GLU A 42 -0.37 -3.18 6.46
C GLU A 42 -1.67 -2.66 7.08
N ILE A 43 -1.57 -2.08 8.27
CA ILE A 43 -2.70 -1.50 8.99
C ILE A 43 -2.85 -0.04 8.61
N SER A 44 -4.06 0.37 8.21
CA SER A 44 -4.36 1.73 7.76
C SER A 44 -3.52 2.14 6.55
N SER A 45 -3.62 1.34 5.47
CA SER A 45 -2.89 1.52 4.21
C SER A 45 -3.15 2.86 3.50
N GLY A 46 -4.17 3.62 3.92
CA GLY A 46 -4.41 4.97 3.42
C GLY A 46 -4.59 5.00 1.90
N THR A 47 -3.77 5.77 1.18
CA THR A 47 -3.89 5.91 -0.27
C THR A 47 -3.51 4.64 -1.04
N GLY A 48 -2.77 3.70 -0.45
CA GLY A 48 -2.28 2.50 -1.11
C GLY A 48 -0.97 2.66 -1.89
N GLN A 49 -0.29 3.80 -1.82
CA GLN A 49 1.03 3.95 -2.48
C GLN A 49 2.11 3.04 -1.88
N HIS A 50 2.08 2.82 -0.56
CA HIS A 50 3.08 2.03 0.15
C HIS A 50 2.94 0.54 -0.13
N ILE A 51 1.71 0.01 -0.19
CA ILE A 51 1.48 -1.43 -0.48
C ILE A 51 2.15 -1.85 -1.79
N VAL A 52 1.99 -1.07 -2.86
CA VAL A 52 2.58 -1.39 -4.18
C VAL A 52 4.08 -1.17 -4.21
N HIS A 53 4.58 -0.17 -3.49
CA HIS A 53 6.02 0.07 -3.39
C HIS A 53 6.72 -1.08 -2.66
N PHE A 54 6.21 -1.48 -1.50
CA PHE A 54 6.79 -2.55 -0.71
C PHE A 54 6.67 -3.91 -1.40
N ALA A 55 5.55 -4.18 -2.08
CA ALA A 55 5.34 -5.40 -2.85
C ALA A 55 6.33 -5.56 -4.02
N ARG A 56 6.80 -4.46 -4.61
CA ARG A 56 7.87 -4.46 -5.63
C ARG A 56 9.25 -4.67 -5.03
N GLU A 57 9.54 -3.99 -3.92
CA GLU A 57 10.86 -4.01 -3.27
C GLU A 57 11.14 -5.31 -2.50
N MET A 58 10.09 -6.01 -2.07
CA MET A 58 10.16 -7.26 -1.30
C MET A 58 9.21 -8.31 -1.92
N PRO A 59 9.52 -8.84 -3.11
CA PRO A 59 8.59 -9.68 -3.89
C PRO A 59 8.39 -11.09 -3.31
N SER A 60 9.18 -11.46 -2.32
CA SER A 60 9.06 -12.72 -1.57
C SER A 60 8.02 -12.65 -0.44
N LEU A 61 7.49 -11.47 -0.16
CA LEU A 61 6.44 -11.21 0.82
C LEU A 61 5.10 -10.96 0.13
N LEU A 62 4.04 -11.48 0.73
CA LEU A 62 2.65 -11.23 0.35
C LEU A 62 2.11 -10.07 1.18
N TRP A 63 1.82 -8.95 0.53
CA TRP A 63 1.33 -7.74 1.18
C TRP A 63 -0.20 -7.73 1.19
N GLN A 64 -0.77 -7.57 2.38
CA GLN A 64 -2.22 -7.46 2.60
C GLN A 64 -2.53 -6.04 3.10
N PRO A 65 -3.19 -5.19 2.31
CA PRO A 65 -3.61 -3.88 2.78
C PRO A 65 -4.87 -3.99 3.65
N SER A 66 -5.03 -3.06 4.59
CA SER A 66 -6.26 -2.88 5.36
C SER A 66 -6.57 -1.41 5.62
N GLU A 67 -7.84 -1.05 5.45
CA GLU A 67 -8.32 0.32 5.64
C GLU A 67 -9.83 0.31 5.92
N ARG A 68 -10.33 1.34 6.61
CA ARG A 68 -11.75 1.54 6.92
C ARG A 68 -12.41 2.54 5.98
N ASP A 69 -11.67 3.54 5.53
CA ASP A 69 -12.19 4.61 4.68
C ASP A 69 -12.48 4.12 3.25
N ALA A 70 -13.73 4.24 2.79
CA ALA A 70 -14.16 3.69 1.51
C ALA A 70 -13.45 4.29 0.28
N PRO A 71 -13.23 5.62 0.18
CA PRO A 71 -12.39 6.20 -0.89
C PRO A 71 -10.95 5.66 -0.89
N SER A 72 -10.37 5.48 0.31
CA SER A 72 -9.03 4.91 0.46
C SER A 72 -8.98 3.45 0.02
N LEU A 73 -10.00 2.64 0.35
CA LEU A 73 -10.15 1.27 -0.14
C LEU A 73 -10.22 1.21 -1.68
N GLN A 74 -11.02 2.06 -2.31
CA GLN A 74 -11.09 2.14 -3.78
C GLN A 74 -9.73 2.51 -4.37
N SER A 75 -9.03 3.49 -3.78
CA SER A 75 -7.69 3.87 -4.21
C SER A 75 -6.70 2.71 -4.13
N ILE A 76 -6.69 1.96 -3.02
CA ILE A 76 -5.84 0.79 -2.81
C ILE A 76 -6.10 -0.25 -3.92
N GLU A 77 -7.37 -0.54 -4.23
CA GLU A 77 -7.73 -1.46 -5.31
C GLU A 77 -7.19 -0.99 -6.67
N GLN A 78 -7.27 0.30 -6.97
CA GLN A 78 -6.77 0.86 -8.23
C GLN A 78 -5.24 0.87 -8.29
N TRP A 79 -4.56 1.13 -7.17
CA TRP A 79 -3.12 1.00 -7.07
C TRP A 79 -2.68 -0.44 -7.32
N MET A 80 -3.30 -1.43 -6.67
CA MET A 80 -2.97 -2.84 -6.88
C MET A 80 -3.31 -3.31 -8.30
N ALA A 81 -4.44 -2.88 -8.88
CA ALA A 81 -4.85 -3.24 -10.24
C ALA A 81 -3.92 -2.66 -11.32
N ALA A 82 -3.27 -1.52 -11.04
CA ALA A 82 -2.27 -0.93 -11.92
C ALA A 82 -0.91 -1.67 -11.86
N GLU A 83 -0.72 -2.58 -10.90
CA GLU A 83 0.48 -3.39 -10.77
C GLU A 83 0.34 -4.73 -11.47
N THR A 84 1.44 -5.19 -12.07
CA THR A 84 1.55 -6.56 -12.59
C THR A 84 2.00 -7.56 -11.52
N ALA A 85 2.34 -7.09 -10.31
CA ALA A 85 2.91 -7.91 -9.25
C ALA A 85 1.87 -8.87 -8.64
N GLN A 86 2.22 -10.15 -8.51
CA GLN A 86 1.37 -11.21 -7.92
C GLN A 86 1.51 -11.31 -6.39
N THR A 87 2.08 -10.30 -5.75
CA THR A 87 2.47 -10.31 -4.33
C THR A 87 1.42 -9.69 -3.41
N PHE A 88 0.16 -9.61 -3.85
CA PHE A 88 -0.95 -9.12 -3.05
C PHE A 88 -1.81 -10.27 -2.54
N TRP A 89 -2.00 -10.34 -1.23
CA TRP A 89 -2.99 -11.25 -0.65
C TRP A 89 -4.37 -10.58 -0.66
N PRO A 90 -5.47 -11.30 -0.95
CA PRO A 90 -6.80 -10.72 -0.98
C PRO A 90 -7.13 -9.97 0.33
N ARG A 91 -7.86 -8.86 0.18
CA ARG A 91 -8.30 -8.02 1.32
C ARG A 91 -8.95 -8.89 2.38
N CYS A 92 -8.63 -8.63 3.65
CA CYS A 92 -9.37 -9.22 4.75
C CYS A 92 -10.79 -8.64 4.73
N VAL A 93 -11.75 -9.40 4.19
CA VAL A 93 -13.17 -9.06 4.22
C VAL A 93 -13.75 -9.59 5.54
N SER A 94 -14.11 -8.68 6.43
CA SER A 94 -15.05 -9.01 7.51
C SER A 94 -16.42 -9.22 6.87
N THR A 95 -16.88 -10.47 6.84
CA THR A 95 -18.27 -10.85 6.54
C THR A 95 -19.26 -10.21 7.50
#